data_AF-A0A3D4PG94-F1
#
_entry.id   AF-A0A3D4PG94-F1
#
_cell.length_a   1.000
_cell.length_b   1.000
_cell.length_c   1.000
_cell.angle_alpha   90.00
_cell.angle_beta   90.00
_cell.angle_gamma   90.00
#
_symmetry.space_group_name_H-M   'P 1'
#
loop_
_entity.id
_entity.type
_entity.pdbx_description
1 polymer ?
#
loop_
_entity_poly.entity_id
_entity_poly.type
_entity_poly.pdbx_seq_one_letter_code
_entity_poly.pdbx_strand_id
1 'polypeptide(L)'
;GERWATHWLDLVRFGETHGYEMNRERPGAWHYRDWVIASLNQDKPYDHFVREQLAGDAIGAPVGTGFLVAGPYDQVKGSDPKLSQIQRMNELDDMINTTGTALLGLTTGCA
;
A
#
# COMPACT_ATOMS: atom_id res chain seq x y z
N GLY A 1 -16.93 -6.52 8.77
CA GLY A 1 -15.73 -5.85 8.25
C GLY A 1 -14.77 -6.83 7.61
N GLU A 2 -14.27 -7.81 8.35
CA GLU A 2 -13.18 -8.71 7.93
C GLU A 2 -13.29 -9.26 6.49
N ARG A 3 -14.45 -9.82 6.10
CA ARG A 3 -14.65 -10.32 4.74
C ARG A 3 -14.51 -9.24 3.66
N TRP A 4 -15.05 -8.05 3.89
CA TRP A 4 -14.90 -6.92 2.96
C TRP A 4 -13.48 -6.35 3.00
N ALA A 5 -12.84 -6.36 4.17
CA ALA A 5 -11.46 -5.95 4.32
C ALA A 5 -10.53 -6.87 3.52
N THR A 6 -10.80 -8.17 3.43
CA THR A 6 -10.04 -9.09 2.56
C THR A 6 -10.04 -8.60 1.10
N HIS A 7 -11.21 -8.25 0.55
CA HIS A 7 -11.28 -7.72 -0.82
C HIS A 7 -10.46 -6.45 -1.01
N TRP A 8 -10.44 -5.57 -0.01
CA TRP A 8 -9.60 -4.38 -0.03
C TRP A 8 -8.11 -4.71 0.03
N LEU A 9 -7.71 -5.58 0.95
CA LEU A 9 -6.33 -5.97 1.18
C LEU A 9 -5.74 -6.73 -0.01
N ASP A 10 -6.55 -7.54 -0.69
CA ASP A 10 -6.17 -8.20 -1.95
C ASP A 10 -5.90 -7.17 -3.05
N LEU A 11 -6.76 -6.17 -3.17
CA LEU A 11 -6.66 -5.12 -4.19
C LEU A 11 -5.43 -4.23 -4.00
N VAL A 12 -5.05 -3.93 -2.76
CA VAL A 12 -3.83 -3.17 -2.45
C VAL A 12 -2.58 -4.05 -2.35
N ARG A 13 -2.73 -5.36 -2.64
CA ARG A 13 -1.66 -6.38 -2.64
C ARG A 13 -0.92 -6.44 -1.32
N PHE A 14 -1.67 -6.30 -0.23
CA PHE A 14 -1.13 -6.35 1.12
C PHE A 14 -0.51 -7.72 1.41
N GLY A 15 0.67 -7.70 2.02
CA GLY A 15 1.31 -8.87 2.61
C GLY A 15 1.95 -8.54 3.95
N GLU A 16 1.99 -9.53 4.85
CA GLU A 16 2.76 -9.43 6.11
C GLU A 16 4.27 -9.61 5.90
N THR A 17 4.70 -9.76 4.65
CA THR A 17 6.09 -9.91 4.22
C THR A 17 6.40 -8.94 3.09
N HIS A 18 7.67 -8.82 2.72
CA HIS A 18 8.10 -7.93 1.65
C HIS A 18 7.59 -8.32 0.27
N GLY A 19 7.21 -9.59 0.03
CA GLY A 19 6.63 -10.04 -1.22
C GLY A 19 7.58 -9.97 -2.42
N TYR A 20 8.88 -9.81 -2.17
CA TYR A 20 9.95 -9.68 -3.19
C TYR A 20 11.10 -10.66 -2.89
N GLU A 21 12.16 -10.70 -3.70
CA GLU A 21 13.23 -11.74 -3.72
C GLU A 21 13.64 -12.34 -2.36
N MET A 22 14.03 -11.53 -1.37
CA MET A 22 14.44 -12.03 -0.04
C MET A 22 13.28 -12.37 0.90
N ASN A 23 12.07 -11.94 0.55
CA ASN A 23 10.78 -12.10 1.22
C ASN A 23 10.84 -12.21 2.75
N ARG A 24 11.18 -11.11 3.43
CA ARG A 24 11.22 -11.08 4.89
C ARG A 24 9.90 -10.59 5.48
N GLU A 25 9.63 -10.92 6.73
CA GLU A 25 8.51 -10.37 7.49
C GLU A 25 8.58 -8.85 7.58
N ARG A 26 7.41 -8.20 7.64
CA ARG A 26 7.24 -6.77 7.92
C ARG A 26 6.73 -6.60 9.34
N PRO A 27 7.61 -6.31 10.32
CA PRO A 27 7.16 -6.05 11.68
C PRO A 27 6.15 -4.89 11.70
N GLY A 28 4.93 -5.15 12.17
CA GLY A 28 3.87 -4.15 12.27
C GLY A 28 2.97 -3.99 11.05
N ALA A 29 3.12 -4.79 9.98
CA ALA A 29 2.21 -4.73 8.82
C ALA A 29 0.73 -4.95 9.21
N TRP A 30 0.50 -5.78 10.23
CA TRP A 30 -0.83 -6.06 10.78
C TRP A 30 -1.57 -4.80 11.27
N HIS A 31 -0.88 -3.73 11.65
CA HIS A 31 -1.54 -2.48 12.05
C HIS A 31 -2.40 -1.90 10.92
N TYR A 32 -1.92 -1.95 9.67
CA TYR A 32 -2.68 -1.50 8.52
C TYR A 32 -3.88 -2.41 8.25
N ARG A 33 -3.68 -3.75 8.28
CA ARG A 33 -4.76 -4.73 8.15
C ARG A 33 -5.89 -4.46 9.16
N ASP A 34 -5.53 -4.36 10.43
CA ASP A 34 -6.48 -4.18 11.51
C ASP A 34 -7.18 -2.81 11.43
N TRP A 35 -6.46 -1.78 10.98
CA TRP A 35 -7.05 -0.46 10.69
C TRP A 35 -8.06 -0.50 9.53
N VAL A 36 -7.81 -1.26 8.46
CA VAL A 36 -8.79 -1.45 7.36
C VAL A 36 -10.03 -2.15 7.89
N ILE A 37 -9.85 -3.24 8.64
CA ILE A 37 -10.96 -3.99 9.27
C ILE A 37 -11.79 -3.06 10.17
N ALA A 38 -11.13 -2.28 11.02
CA ALA A 38 -11.79 -1.34 11.93
C ALA A 38 -12.51 -0.23 11.17
N SER A 39 -11.89 0.37 10.16
CA SER A 39 -12.48 1.45 9.35
C SER A 39 -13.76 0.99 8.65
N LEU A 40 -13.77 -0.23 8.10
CA LEU A 40 -14.95 -0.81 7.47
C LEU A 40 -16.02 -1.23 8.48
N ASN A 41 -15.62 -1.73 9.67
CA ASN A 41 -16.57 -2.07 10.74
C ASN A 41 -17.26 -0.84 11.35
N GLN A 42 -16.62 0.32 11.30
CA GLN A 42 -17.13 1.59 11.81
C GLN A 42 -17.91 2.38 10.76
N ASP A 43 -18.13 1.83 9.57
CA ASP A 43 -18.75 2.51 8.43
C ASP A 43 -18.09 3.87 8.16
N LYS A 44 -16.74 3.94 8.23
CA LYS A 44 -16.00 5.17 8.00
C LYS A 44 -16.40 5.75 6.63
N PRO A 45 -16.75 7.05 6.55
CA PRO A 45 -17.05 7.70 5.28
C PRO A 45 -15.94 7.47 4.25
N TYR A 46 -16.32 7.07 3.03
CA TYR A 46 -15.36 6.67 2.00
C TYR A 46 -14.35 7.76 1.67
N ASP A 47 -14.76 9.02 1.64
CA ASP A 47 -13.87 10.15 1.41
C ASP A 47 -12.81 10.31 2.51
N HIS A 48 -13.19 10.03 3.77
CA HIS A 48 -12.25 10.04 4.89
C HIS A 48 -11.30 8.84 4.82
N PHE A 49 -11.83 7.65 4.53
CA PHE A 49 -11.03 6.43 4.33
C PHE A 49 -9.97 6.64 3.26
N VAL A 50 -10.34 7.14 2.08
CA VAL A 50 -9.41 7.42 0.98
C VAL A 50 -8.40 8.51 1.35
N ARG A 51 -8.82 9.59 2.02
CA ARG A 51 -7.92 10.68 2.43
C ARG A 51 -6.87 10.20 3.43
N GLU A 52 -7.26 9.41 4.42
CA GLU A 52 -6.33 8.79 5.37
C GLU A 52 -5.33 7.86 4.68
N GLN A 53 -5.71 7.20 3.60
CA GLN A 53 -4.79 6.34 2.87
C GLN A 53 -3.75 7.09 2.04
N LEU A 54 -4.12 8.23 1.45
CA LEU A 54 -3.22 9.01 0.60
C LEU A 54 -2.37 10.02 1.38
N ALA A 55 -2.87 10.49 2.53
CA ALA A 55 -2.25 11.59 3.29
C ALA A 55 -2.38 11.43 4.81
N GLY A 56 -2.56 10.20 5.31
CA GLY A 56 -2.79 9.90 6.72
C GLY A 56 -1.72 10.46 7.65
N ASP A 57 -0.45 10.36 7.27
CA ASP A 57 0.71 10.91 7.95
C ASP A 57 0.63 12.44 8.10
N ALA A 58 0.10 13.13 7.09
CA ALA A 58 -0.08 14.59 7.13
C ALA A 58 -1.30 15.04 7.96
N ILE A 59 -2.33 14.19 8.12
CA ILE A 59 -3.59 14.54 8.80
C ILE A 59 -3.77 13.87 10.17
N GLY A 60 -2.73 13.26 10.73
CA GLY A 60 -2.77 12.63 12.05
C GLY A 60 -3.41 11.23 12.08
N ALA A 61 -3.52 10.57 10.94
CA ALA A 61 -3.98 9.19 10.77
C ALA A 61 -2.93 8.31 10.06
N PRO A 62 -1.69 8.21 10.57
CA PRO A 62 -0.54 7.66 9.84
C PRO A 62 -0.68 6.18 9.48
N VAL A 63 -1.52 5.42 10.18
CA VAL A 63 -1.74 4.01 9.88
C VAL A 63 -2.37 3.83 8.50
N GLY A 64 -3.25 4.75 8.07
CA GLY A 64 -3.88 4.71 6.75
C GLY A 64 -2.86 4.79 5.61
N THR A 65 -1.78 5.57 5.78
CA THR A 65 -0.70 5.72 4.80
C THR A 65 0.02 4.40 4.48
N GLY A 66 -0.21 3.34 5.27
CA GLY A 66 0.20 1.98 4.94
C GLY A 66 -0.21 1.54 3.53
N PHE A 67 -1.30 2.10 2.98
CA PHE A 67 -1.73 1.91 1.59
C PHE A 67 -0.60 2.11 0.55
N LEU A 68 0.22 3.16 0.70
CA LEU A 68 1.26 3.50 -0.26
C LEU A 68 2.45 2.54 -0.25
N VAL A 69 2.54 1.71 0.79
CA VAL A 69 3.68 0.81 1.01
C VAL A 69 3.24 -0.64 1.22
N ALA A 70 1.95 -0.95 1.09
CA ALA A 70 1.40 -2.28 1.35
C ALA A 70 1.86 -3.34 0.33
N GLY A 71 2.12 -2.92 -0.91
CA GLY A 71 2.59 -3.77 -2.00
C GLY A 71 4.04 -4.24 -1.85
N PRO A 72 4.56 -5.03 -2.80
CA PRO A 72 5.92 -5.60 -2.76
C PRO A 72 7.02 -4.55 -2.55
N TYR A 73 8.09 -4.91 -1.83
CA TYR A 73 9.20 -3.99 -1.54
C TYR A 73 10.55 -4.67 -1.73
N ASP A 74 11.39 -4.07 -2.56
CA ASP A 74 12.76 -4.52 -2.79
C ASP A 74 13.71 -3.98 -1.69
N GLN A 75 14.12 -4.87 -0.79
CA GLN A 75 15.07 -4.55 0.28
C GLN A 75 16.53 -4.55 -0.20
N VAL A 76 16.82 -5.10 -1.38
CA VAL A 76 18.17 -5.36 -1.86
C VAL A 76 18.69 -4.14 -2.60
N LYS A 77 19.11 -3.12 -1.84
CA LYS A 77 19.63 -1.88 -2.44
C LYS A 77 21.10 -2.08 -2.81
N GLY A 78 21.39 -2.07 -4.12
CA GLY A 78 22.76 -2.14 -4.64
C GLY A 78 23.50 -0.81 -4.52
N SER A 79 24.83 -0.83 -4.55
CA SER A 79 25.66 0.37 -4.50
C SER A 79 25.69 1.18 -5.81
N ASP A 80 25.18 0.61 -6.91
CA ASP A 80 25.08 1.30 -8.20
C ASP A 80 23.95 2.34 -8.14
N PRO A 81 24.24 3.64 -8.32
CA PRO A 81 23.25 4.70 -8.34
C PRO A 81 22.15 4.48 -9.39
N LYS A 82 22.48 3.88 -10.54
CA LYS A 82 21.52 3.63 -11.62
C LYS A 82 20.50 2.57 -11.21
N LEU A 83 20.95 1.49 -10.58
CA LEU A 83 20.06 0.44 -10.08
C LEU A 83 19.17 0.97 -8.95
N SER A 84 19.72 1.77 -8.04
CA SER A 84 18.94 2.44 -6.99
C SER A 84 17.86 3.36 -7.56
N GLN A 85 18.15 4.08 -8.65
CA GLN A 85 17.17 4.91 -9.33
C GLN A 85 16.06 4.07 -9.97
N ILE A 86 16.40 2.97 -10.64
CA ILE A 86 15.43 2.05 -11.25
C ILE A 86 14.50 1.45 -10.19
N GLN A 87 15.05 0.97 -9.06
CA GLN A 87 14.26 0.46 -7.95
C GLN A 87 13.25 1.49 -7.45
N ARG A 88 13.69 2.74 -7.24
CA ARG A 88 12.79 3.83 -6.85
C ARG A 88 11.72 4.11 -7.90
N MET A 89 12.05 4.06 -9.19
CA MET A 89 11.05 4.24 -10.26
C MET A 89 10.01 3.10 -10.23
N ASN A 90 10.43 1.86 -9.99
CA ASN A 90 9.52 0.72 -9.84
C ASN A 90 8.61 0.87 -8.61
N GLU A 91 9.15 1.32 -7.46
CA GLU A 91 8.36 1.61 -6.26
C GLU A 91 7.30 2.70 -6.54
N LEU A 92 7.65 3.75 -7.28
CA LEU A 92 6.72 4.82 -7.64
C LEU A 92 5.65 4.37 -8.65
N ASP A 93 6.04 3.59 -9.65
CA ASP A 93 5.11 2.98 -10.62
C ASP A 93 4.08 2.11 -9.91
N ASP A 94 4.51 1.33 -8.92
CA ASP A 94 3.67 0.47 -8.10
C ASP A 94 2.60 1.26 -7.32
N MET A 95 3.00 2.40 -6.72
CA MET A 95 2.08 3.32 -6.03
C MET A 95 1.07 3.94 -7.00
N ILE A 96 1.52 4.38 -8.17
CA ILE A 96 0.66 4.99 -9.20
C ILE A 96 -0.36 3.96 -9.70
N ASN A 97 0.09 2.75 -10.04
CA ASN A 97 -0.76 1.67 -10.52
C ASN A 97 -1.81 1.26 -9.48
N THR A 98 -1.38 1.05 -8.23
CA THR A 98 -2.30 0.71 -7.13
C THR A 98 -3.33 1.80 -6.90
N THR A 99 -2.90 3.07 -6.88
CA THR A 99 -3.81 4.20 -6.68
C THR A 99 -4.81 4.34 -7.83
N GLY A 100 -4.33 4.23 -9.08
CA GLY A 100 -5.16 4.32 -10.27
C GLY A 100 -6.21 3.22 -10.35
N THR A 101 -5.81 1.97 -10.09
CA THR A 101 -6.71 0.81 -10.13
C THR A 101 -7.68 0.80 -8.96
N ALA A 102 -7.21 1.07 -7.74
CA ALA A 102 -8.02 1.04 -6.52
C ALA A 102 -9.09 2.13 -6.45
N LEU A 103 -8.71 3.37 -6.82
CA LEU A 103 -9.54 4.54 -6.55
C LEU A 103 -10.22 5.10 -7.80
N LEU A 104 -9.56 5.00 -8.95
CA LEU A 104 -10.04 5.61 -10.20
C LEU A 104 -10.62 4.59 -11.17
N GLY A 105 -10.40 3.29 -10.96
CA GLY A 105 -10.76 2.25 -11.93
C GLY A 105 -9.97 2.34 -13.23
N LEU A 106 -8.76 2.93 -13.19
CA LEU A 106 -7.91 3.15 -14.36
C LEU A 106 -6.65 2.30 -14.27
N THR A 107 -6.23 1.72 -15.40
CA THR A 107 -4.93 1.05 -15.51
C THR A 107 -3.94 1.99 -16.20
N THR A 108 -2.86 2.34 -15.50
CA THR A 108 -1.84 3.28 -16.00
C THR A 108 -0.49 2.61 -16.28
N GLY A 109 -0.39 1.29 -16.15
CA GLY A 109 0.88 0.53 -16.25
C GLY A 109 1.39 0.24 -17.66
N CYS A 110 0.96 0.98 -18.68
CA CYS A 110 1.44 0.83 -20.06
C CYS A 110 1.92 2.18 -20.60
N ALA A 111 3.25 2.35 -20.70
CA ALA A 111 3.93 3.30 -21.57
C ALA A 111 5.37 2.82 -21.84
#